data_AF-A0A965IVD8-F1
#
_entry.id   AF-A0A965IVD8-F1
#
_cell.length_a   1.000
_cell.length_b   1.000
_cell.length_c   1.000
_cell.angle_alpha   90.00
_cell.angle_beta   90.00
_cell.angle_gamma   90.00
#
_symmetry.space_group_name_H-M   'P 1'
#
loop_
_entity.id
_entity.type
_entity.pdbx_description
1 polymer ?
#
loop_
_entity_poly.entity_id
_entity_poly.type
_entity_poly.pdbx_seq_one_letter_code
_entity_poly.pdbx_strand_id
1 'polypeptide(L)'
;MNDVVDAIFSHPPKPPCTFLLEGDTNNMFIVLFSILIEGTKRLYGPQATPSTLTNQQVQRIQSYMESLGYSLKYRVRDLEPGSQHKGIDIWFVPYIPKYTCHGIPYV
;
A
#
# COMPACT_ATOMS: atom_id res chain seq x y z
N MET A 1 16.29 -5.42 -1.12
CA MET A 1 15.07 -4.60 -0.93
C MET A 1 14.94 -3.53 -2.02
N ASN A 2 16.00 -2.74 -2.28
CA ASN A 2 15.97 -1.71 -3.34
C ASN A 2 15.56 -2.26 -4.72
N ASP A 3 16.11 -3.41 -5.15
CA ASP A 3 15.76 -3.97 -6.47
C ASP A 3 14.28 -4.34 -6.61
N VAL A 4 13.64 -4.78 -5.51
CA VAL A 4 12.21 -5.12 -5.48
C VAL A 4 11.36 -3.86 -5.58
N VAL A 5 11.69 -2.84 -4.78
CA VAL A 5 11.02 -1.53 -4.84
C VAL A 5 11.18 -0.92 -6.23
N ASP A 6 12.36 -1.02 -6.82
CA ASP A 6 12.64 -0.52 -8.16
C ASP A 6 11.81 -1.26 -9.21
N ALA A 7 11.72 -2.58 -9.14
CA ALA A 7 10.90 -3.38 -10.05
C ALA A 7 9.40 -3.01 -9.97
N ILE A 8 8.88 -2.76 -8.77
CA ILE A 8 7.46 -2.45 -8.55
C ILE A 8 7.14 -1.00 -8.93
N PHE A 9 7.96 -0.04 -8.50
CA PHE A 9 7.64 1.39 -8.55
C PHE A 9 8.28 2.15 -9.73
N SER A 10 9.11 1.50 -10.55
CA SER A 10 9.67 2.11 -11.78
C SER A 10 8.65 2.33 -12.90
N HIS A 11 7.50 1.66 -12.83
CA HIS A 11 6.43 1.74 -13.81
C HIS A 11 5.11 2.13 -13.13
N PRO A 12 4.07 2.57 -13.87
CA PRO A 12 2.73 2.70 -13.31
C PRO A 12 2.25 1.39 -12.64
N PRO A 13 1.35 1.48 -11.64
CA PRO A 13 0.81 0.30 -10.97
C PRO A 13 0.30 -0.73 -11.98
N LYS A 14 0.65 -1.98 -11.75
CA LYS A 14 0.17 -3.10 -12.57
C LYS A 14 -1.22 -3.54 -12.10
N PRO A 15 -1.96 -4.34 -12.90
CA PRO A 15 -3.19 -4.95 -12.44
C PRO A 15 -3.00 -5.68 -11.09
N PRO A 16 -4.06 -5.81 -10.27
CA PRO A 16 -3.95 -6.49 -9.00
C PRO A 16 -3.41 -7.92 -9.12
N CYS A 17 -2.66 -8.38 -8.12
CA CYS A 17 -2.05 -9.72 -8.07
C CYS A 17 -1.09 -10.04 -9.23
N THR A 18 -0.44 -9.04 -9.84
CA THR A 18 0.56 -9.26 -10.91
C THR A 18 1.87 -9.82 -10.38
N PHE A 19 2.33 -9.31 -9.24
CA PHE A 19 3.59 -9.73 -8.63
C PHE A 19 3.31 -10.78 -7.57
N LEU A 20 4.05 -11.89 -7.62
CA LEU A 20 4.03 -12.91 -6.58
C LEU A 20 5.22 -12.66 -5.64
N LEU A 21 4.94 -12.35 -4.38
CA LEU A 21 5.97 -12.25 -3.35
C LEU A 21 6.21 -13.65 -2.77
N GLU A 22 7.33 -14.27 -3.15
CA GLU A 22 7.77 -15.53 -2.57
C GLU A 22 8.58 -15.28 -1.29
N GLY A 23 8.16 -15.87 -0.17
CA GLY A 23 8.85 -15.74 1.12
C GLY A 23 8.07 -16.33 2.30
N ASP A 24 8.74 -16.49 3.44
CA ASP A 24 8.10 -16.98 4.67
C ASP A 24 6.97 -16.04 5.11
N THR A 25 5.75 -16.57 5.13
CA THR A 25 4.52 -15.83 5.47
C THR A 25 4.57 -15.19 6.84
N ASN A 26 5.38 -15.73 7.76
CA ASN A 26 5.50 -15.22 9.14
C ASN A 26 5.99 -13.76 9.20
N ASN A 27 6.61 -13.25 8.13
CA ASN A 27 7.13 -11.89 8.10
C ASN A 27 6.57 -11.01 6.98
N MET A 28 5.47 -11.43 6.35
CA MET A 28 4.88 -10.74 5.19
C MET A 28 4.48 -9.30 5.52
N PHE A 29 4.00 -9.02 6.74
CA PHE A 29 3.71 -7.66 7.16
C PHE A 29 4.94 -6.74 7.09
N ILE A 30 6.10 -7.19 7.59
CA ILE A 30 7.32 -6.38 7.59
C ILE A 30 7.79 -6.13 6.15
N VAL A 31 7.68 -7.14 5.28
CA VAL A 31 8.02 -7.01 3.85
C VAL A 31 7.11 -5.98 3.18
N LEU A 32 5.78 -6.13 3.29
CA LEU A 32 4.81 -5.22 2.70
C LEU A 32 4.96 -3.79 3.25
N PHE A 33 5.20 -3.66 4.55
CA PHE A 33 5.42 -2.36 5.18
C PHE A 33 6.71 -1.69 4.70
N SER A 34 7.79 -2.46 4.54
CA SER A 34 9.05 -1.94 3.99
C SER A 34 8.88 -1.49 2.54
N ILE A 35 8.19 -2.29 1.71
CA ILE A 35 7.88 -1.94 0.33
C ILE A 35 7.01 -0.68 0.26
N LEU A 36 6.00 -0.55 1.14
CA LEU A 36 5.15 0.63 1.25
C LEU A 36 5.97 1.90 1.53
N ILE A 37 6.82 1.87 2.57
CA ILE A 37 7.59 3.04 3.01
C ILE A 37 8.62 3.44 1.95
N GLU A 38 9.41 2.49 1.46
CA GLU A 38 10.46 2.77 0.48
C GLU A 38 9.88 3.13 -0.90
N GLY A 39 8.79 2.48 -1.32
CA GLY A 39 8.06 2.83 -2.53
C GLY A 39 7.44 4.23 -2.47
N THR A 40 6.87 4.61 -1.33
CA THR A 40 6.35 5.96 -1.10
C THR A 40 7.46 7.01 -1.23
N LYS A 41 8.61 6.77 -0.58
CA LYS A 41 9.77 7.67 -0.68
C LYS A 41 10.33 7.74 -2.10
N ARG A 42 10.32 6.63 -2.84
CA ARG A 42 10.76 6.60 -4.24
C ARG A 42 9.86 7.43 -5.15
N LEU A 43 8.54 7.36 -4.96
CA LEU A 43 7.58 8.10 -5.79
C LEU A 43 7.54 9.61 -5.48
N TYR A 44 7.65 9.98 -4.21
CA TYR A 44 7.33 11.33 -3.74
C TYR A 44 8.47 12.02 -2.97
N GLY A 45 9.63 11.38 -2.87
CA GLY A 45 10.81 11.88 -2.18
C GLY A 45 10.93 11.42 -0.73
N PRO A 46 12.13 11.56 -0.13
CA PRO A 46 12.46 11.00 1.18
C PRO A 46 11.67 11.60 2.35
N GLN A 47 11.08 12.78 2.16
CA GLN A 47 10.27 13.49 3.15
C GLN A 47 8.78 13.10 3.11
N ALA A 48 8.40 12.21 2.20
CA ALA A 48 7.02 11.77 2.07
C ALA A 48 6.56 11.02 3.33
N THR A 49 5.59 11.61 4.02
CA THR A 49 4.89 11.00 5.15
C THR A 49 3.40 10.89 4.84
N PRO A 50 2.65 10.02 5.51
CA PRO A 50 1.22 9.90 5.27
C PRO A 50 0.43 11.21 5.38
N SER A 51 0.85 12.16 6.23
CA SER A 51 0.20 13.47 6.39
C SER A 51 0.50 14.45 5.25
N THR A 52 1.56 14.20 4.48
CA THR A 52 1.97 15.03 3.33
C THR A 52 1.38 14.55 2.00
N LEU A 53 0.82 13.34 1.97
CA LEU A 53 0.29 12.75 0.74
C LEU A 53 -1.13 13.23 0.45
N THR A 54 -1.40 13.56 -0.81
CA THR A 54 -2.77 13.82 -1.27
C THR A 54 -3.57 12.53 -1.40
N ASN A 55 -4.90 12.63 -1.41
CA ASN A 55 -5.77 11.46 -1.63
C ASN A 55 -5.43 10.70 -2.91
N GLN A 56 -5.06 11.40 -3.99
CA GLN A 56 -4.65 10.77 -5.26
C GLN A 56 -3.33 10.00 -5.11
N GLN A 57 -2.38 10.54 -4.36
CA GLN A 57 -1.10 9.87 -4.11
C GLN A 57 -1.29 8.63 -3.24
N VAL A 58 -2.17 8.69 -2.24
CA VAL A 58 -2.55 7.54 -1.41
C VAL A 58 -3.23 6.47 -2.26
N GLN A 59 -4.20 6.85 -3.12
CA GLN A 59 -4.84 5.90 -4.04
C GLN A 59 -3.83 5.23 -4.97
N ARG A 60 -2.87 6.00 -5.49
CA ARG A 60 -1.81 5.44 -6.33
C ARG A 60 -0.93 4.44 -5.58
N ILE A 61 -0.57 4.73 -4.33
CA ILE A 61 0.15 3.78 -3.47
C ILE A 61 -0.69 2.53 -3.22
N GLN A 62 -1.99 2.68 -2.95
CA GLN A 62 -2.90 1.54 -2.79
C GLN A 62 -2.88 0.65 -4.03
N SER A 63 -2.95 1.21 -5.23
CA SER A 63 -2.87 0.42 -6.48
C SER A 63 -1.56 -0.35 -6.62
N TYR A 64 -0.41 0.19 -6.18
CA TYR A 64 0.85 -0.57 -6.16
C TYR A 64 0.79 -1.76 -5.18
N MET A 65 0.22 -1.56 -4.00
CA MET A 65 0.04 -2.65 -3.04
C MET A 65 -0.93 -3.72 -3.59
N GLU A 66 -1.95 -3.30 -4.32
CA GLU A 66 -2.89 -4.21 -4.98
C GLU A 66 -2.19 -5.02 -6.08
N SER A 67 -1.22 -4.43 -6.81
CA SER A 67 -0.37 -5.18 -7.74
C SER A 67 0.39 -6.33 -7.07
N LEU A 68 0.68 -6.23 -5.77
CA LEU A 68 1.30 -7.27 -4.94
C LEU A 68 0.28 -8.26 -4.36
N GLY A 69 -1.01 -8.08 -4.66
CA GLY A 69 -2.10 -8.90 -4.15
C GLY A 69 -2.63 -8.49 -2.78
N TYR A 70 -2.35 -7.27 -2.31
CA TYR A 70 -2.78 -6.80 -0.99
C TYR A 70 -3.48 -5.45 -1.05
N SER A 71 -4.62 -5.32 -0.37
CA SER A 71 -5.23 -4.02 -0.09
C SER A 71 -4.62 -3.38 1.14
N LEU A 72 -4.06 -2.19 0.97
CA LEU A 72 -3.62 -1.32 2.06
C LEU A 72 -4.85 -0.69 2.76
N LYS A 73 -4.96 -0.93 4.06
CA LYS A 73 -5.95 -0.31 4.93
C LYS A 73 -5.25 0.56 5.97
N TYR A 74 -5.88 1.68 6.30
CA TYR A 74 -5.37 2.56 7.33
C TYR A 74 -6.51 3.24 8.09
N ARG A 75 -6.20 3.63 9.32
CA ARG A 75 -7.06 4.44 10.18
C ARG A 75 -6.22 5.53 10.81
N VAL A 76 -6.71 6.77 10.76
CA VAL A 76 -6.13 7.87 11.55
C VAL A 76 -6.76 7.81 12.94
N ARG A 77 -5.95 7.91 13.98
CA ARG A 77 -6.39 8.00 15.37
C ARG A 77 -5.65 9.11 16.10
N ASP A 78 -6.25 9.61 17.17
CA ASP A 78 -5.55 10.51 18.08
C ASP A 78 -4.57 9.70 18.92
N LEU A 79 -3.33 10.16 19.04
CA LEU A 79 -2.35 9.49 19.91
C LEU A 79 -2.74 9.65 21.37
N GLU A 80 -3.32 10.81 21.71
CA GLU A 80 -3.89 11.10 23.01
C GLU A 80 -5.26 11.78 22.84
N PRO A 81 -6.26 11.49 23.70
CA PRO A 81 -7.59 12.11 23.61
C PRO A 81 -7.50 13.63 23.62
N GLY A 82 -7.99 14.28 22.56
CA GLY A 82 -8.00 15.75 22.43
C GLY A 82 -6.67 16.37 21.98
N SER A 83 -5.64 15.58 21.71
CA SER A 83 -4.39 16.07 21.12
C SER A 83 -4.52 16.35 19.62
N GLN A 84 -3.71 17.30 19.13
CA GLN A 84 -3.52 17.51 17.68
C GLN A 84 -2.60 16.45 17.06
N HIS A 85 -1.95 15.60 17.88
CA HIS A 85 -1.04 14.56 17.42
C HIS A 85 -1.83 13.35 16.92
N LYS A 86 -1.72 13.07 15.62
CA LYS A 86 -2.41 11.96 14.95
C LYS A 86 -1.45 10.79 14.73
N GLY A 87 -1.89 9.59 15.09
CA GLY A 87 -1.28 8.32 14.74
C GLY A 87 -2.00 7.67 13.56
N ILE A 88 -1.33 6.75 12.89
CA ILE A 88 -1.92 6.00 11.77
C ILE A 88 -1.69 4.52 12.03
N ASP A 89 -2.78 3.79 12.14
CA ASP A 89 -2.76 2.33 12.16
C ASP A 89 -2.82 1.85 10.72
N ILE A 90 -1.91 0.96 10.34
CA ILE A 90 -1.80 0.41 8.98
C ILE A 90 -1.87 -1.11 9.06
N TRP A 91 -2.67 -1.71 8.18
CA TRP A 91 -2.71 -3.16 8.00
C TRP A 91 -2.96 -3.52 6.55
N PHE A 92 -2.57 -4.75 6.20
CA PHE A 92 -2.74 -5.29 4.85
C PHE A 92 -3.70 -6.46 4.91
N VAL A 93 -4.61 -6.51 3.94
CA VAL A 93 -5.50 -7.66 3.73
C VAL A 93 -5.31 -8.19 2.32
N PRO A 94 -5.53 -9.48 2.06
CA PRO A 94 -5.52 -10.00 0.69
C PRO A 94 -6.46 -9.17 -0.19
N TYR A 95 -6.00 -8.84 -1.40
CA TYR A 95 -6.83 -8.17 -2.39
C TYR A 95 -7.93 -9.13 -2.83
N ILE A 96 -9.18 -8.72 -2.67
CA ILE A 96 -10.34 -9.45 -3.16
C ILE A 96 -10.86 -8.65 -4.36
N PRO A 97 -10.80 -9.21 -5.59
CA PRO A 97 -11.34 -8.54 -6.74
C PRO A 97 -12.83 -8.30 -6.53
N LYS A 98 -13.28 -7.09 -6.81
CA LYS A 98 -14.69 -6.76 -6.69
C LYS A 98 -15.39 -7.23 -7.97
N TYR A 99 -16.48 -7.95 -7.79
CA TYR A 99 -17.37 -8.37 -8.87
C TYR A 99 -18.78 -7.85 -8.62
N THR A 100 -19.48 -7.46 -9.68
CA THR A 100 -20.94 -7.30 -9.65
C THR A 100 -21.61 -8.60 -9.23
N CYS A 101 -22.88 -8.55 -8.84
CA CYS A 101 -23.67 -9.74 -8.53
C CYS A 101 -23.75 -10.75 -9.69
N HIS A 102 -23.37 -10.34 -10.91
CA HIS A 102 -23.34 -11.18 -12.11
C HIS A 102 -21.93 -11.68 -12.46
N GLY A 103 -20.94 -11.55 -11.57
CA GLY A 103 -19.57 -12.02 -11.81
C GLY A 103 -18.76 -11.15 -12.77
N ILE A 104 -19.25 -9.96 -13.13
CA ILE A 104 -18.51 -8.98 -13.95
C ILE A 104 -17.57 -8.20 -13.02
N PRO A 105 -16.26 -8.13 -13.26
CA PRO A 105 -15.35 -7.36 -12.42
C PRO A 105 -15.69 -5.86 -12.48
N TYR A 106 -15.60 -5.15 -11.36
CA TYR A 106 -15.62 -3.69 -11.37
C TYR A 106 -14.28 -3.22 -11.97
N VAL A 107 -14.36 -2.57 -13.13
CA VAL A 107 -13.21 -1.98 -13.86
C VAL A 107 -12.82 -0.64 -13.24
#